data_AF-A0A847XZA1-F1
#
_entry.id   AF-A0A847XZA1-F1
#
_cell.length_a   1.000
_cell.length_b   1.000
_cell.length_c   1.000
_cell.angle_alpha   90.00
_cell.angle_beta   90.00
_cell.angle_gamma   90.00
#
_symmetry.space_group_name_H-M   'P 1'
#
loop_
_entity.id
_entity.type
_entity.pdbx_description
1 polymer ?
#
loop_
_entity_poly.entity_id
_entity_poly.type
_entity_poly.pdbx_seq_one_letter_code
_entity_poly.pdbx_strand_id
1 'polypeptide(L)'
;MTPSSLTEENRNIYRAVEKAFGGKAFLTYHPDTDAADSLSLLTVKNRPTADVNSYATVGLSARFIGAAIGSIPLGVEIVGAARRDYLDFVPVLADCALCVIHGGVRFHPGAIFKDLVS
;
A
#
# COMPACT_ATOMS: atom_id res chain seq x y z
N MET A 1 12.10 4.31 -9.43
CA MET A 1 13.27 3.63 -8.81
C MET A 1 13.64 2.40 -9.60
N THR A 2 14.93 2.24 -9.94
CA THR A 2 15.49 0.90 -10.16
C THR A 2 15.46 0.13 -8.82
N PRO A 3 15.39 -1.21 -8.82
CA PRO A 3 15.23 -2.03 -7.60
C PRO A 3 16.28 -1.87 -6.48
N SER A 4 17.29 -1.02 -6.68
CA SER A 4 18.49 -0.87 -5.84
C SER A 4 18.32 -0.01 -4.59
N SER A 5 17.19 0.69 -4.38
CA SER A 5 16.94 1.56 -3.22
C SER A 5 15.83 1.10 -2.27
N LEU A 6 15.37 -0.16 -2.38
CA LEU A 6 14.41 -0.74 -1.44
C LEU A 6 15.13 -1.34 -0.23
N THR A 7 14.61 -1.12 0.99
CA THR A 7 15.05 -1.83 2.20
C THR A 7 14.78 -3.33 2.07
N GLU A 8 15.42 -4.16 2.90
CA GLU A 8 15.16 -5.60 2.90
C GLU A 8 13.71 -5.93 3.29
N GLU A 9 13.12 -5.18 4.22
CA GLU A 9 11.70 -5.27 4.56
C GLU A 9 10.81 -4.98 3.35
N ASN A 10 11.06 -3.90 2.62
CA ASN A 10 10.27 -3.57 1.43
C ASN A 10 10.39 -4.66 0.35
N ARG A 11 11.56 -5.30 0.21
CA ARG A 11 11.72 -6.46 -0.68
C ARG A 11 10.91 -7.67 -0.22
N ASN A 12 10.82 -7.92 1.09
CA ASN A 12 10.02 -9.01 1.64
C ASN A 12 8.53 -8.77 1.42
N ILE A 13 8.06 -7.53 1.60
CA ILE A 13 6.68 -7.14 1.29
C ILE A 13 6.39 -7.30 -0.20
N TYR A 14 7.29 -6.87 -1.08
CA TYR A 14 7.14 -7.05 -2.53
C TYR A 14 6.90 -8.52 -2.89
N ARG A 15 7.73 -9.43 -2.36
CA ARG A 15 7.60 -10.87 -2.59
C ARG A 15 6.30 -11.44 -1.99
N ALA A 16 5.90 -10.94 -0.82
CA ALA A 16 4.65 -11.34 -0.19
C ALA A 16 3.44 -10.94 -1.05
N VAL A 17 3.44 -9.73 -1.61
CA VAL A 17 2.42 -9.24 -2.54
C VAL A 17 2.34 -10.10 -3.79
N GLU A 18 3.47 -10.40 -4.43
CA GLU A 18 3.50 -11.26 -5.62
C GLU A 18 2.93 -12.66 -5.35
N LYS A 19 3.30 -13.23 -4.19
CA LYS A 19 2.80 -14.54 -3.75
C LYS A 19 1.30 -14.48 -3.44
N ALA A 20 0.84 -13.45 -2.73
CA ALA A 20 -0.56 -13.31 -2.32
C ALA A 20 -1.50 -13.10 -3.51
N PHE A 21 -1.08 -12.31 -4.50
CA PHE A 21 -1.90 -12.00 -5.67
C PHE A 21 -1.65 -12.94 -6.87
N GLY A 22 -0.64 -13.81 -6.80
CA GLY A 22 -0.38 -14.81 -7.83
C GLY A 22 0.12 -14.23 -9.16
N GLY A 23 1.02 -13.24 -9.09
CA GLY A 23 1.57 -12.60 -10.28
C GLY A 23 2.72 -11.65 -9.98
N LYS A 24 3.38 -11.18 -11.04
CA LYS A 24 4.46 -10.21 -10.92
C LYS A 24 3.91 -8.84 -10.57
N ALA A 25 4.49 -8.21 -9.56
CA ALA A 25 4.14 -6.86 -9.15
C ALA A 25 4.94 -5.84 -9.98
N PHE A 26 4.38 -4.64 -10.12
CA PHE A 26 5.02 -3.51 -10.76
C PHE A 26 4.82 -2.25 -9.91
N LEU A 27 5.88 -1.46 -9.74
CA LEU A 27 5.79 -0.16 -9.10
C LEU A 27 4.90 0.76 -9.96
N THR A 28 3.86 1.31 -9.36
CA THR A 28 2.82 2.10 -10.05
C THR A 28 2.74 3.53 -9.52
N TYR A 29 3.13 3.76 -8.27
CA TYR A 29 3.21 5.09 -7.67
C TYR A 29 4.36 5.16 -6.67
N HIS A 30 5.02 6.31 -6.65
CA HIS A 30 6.01 6.71 -5.66
C HIS A 30 5.94 8.25 -5.56
N PRO A 31 5.74 8.85 -4.38
CA PRO A 31 5.77 10.30 -4.24
C PRO A 31 7.21 10.78 -4.44
N ASP A 32 7.37 11.82 -5.26
CA ASP A 32 8.67 12.36 -5.70
C ASP A 32 9.32 13.30 -4.66
N THR A 33 9.09 13.08 -3.36
CA THR A 33 9.53 14.00 -2.30
C THR A 33 10.46 13.33 -1.30
N ASP A 34 11.55 14.03 -1.00
CA ASP A 34 12.66 13.59 -0.16
C ASP A 34 12.24 12.96 1.18
N ALA A 35 12.60 11.68 1.31
CA ALA A 35 13.14 11.01 2.51
C ALA A 35 12.29 10.85 3.79
N ALA A 36 11.10 11.43 3.93
CA ALA A 36 10.24 11.16 5.09
C ALA A 36 9.14 10.14 4.81
N ASP A 37 8.51 10.20 3.62
CA ASP A 37 7.26 9.48 3.29
C ASP A 37 7.44 8.49 2.14
N SER A 38 8.33 7.52 2.31
CA SER A 38 8.68 6.49 1.33
C SER A 38 7.57 5.46 1.08
N LEU A 39 6.39 5.93 0.67
CA LEU A 39 5.28 5.09 0.25
C LEU A 39 5.47 4.68 -1.21
N SER A 40 5.29 3.41 -1.50
CA SER A 40 5.21 2.91 -2.88
C SER A 40 3.92 2.14 -3.07
N LEU A 41 3.33 2.19 -4.27
CA LEU A 41 2.22 1.30 -4.63
C LEU A 41 2.67 0.29 -5.68
N LEU A 42 2.33 -0.96 -5.43
CA LEU A 42 2.49 -2.06 -6.34
C LEU A 42 1.17 -2.39 -7.00
N THR A 43 1.22 -2.78 -8.28
CA THR A 43 0.10 -3.37 -9.01
C THR A 43 0.47 -4.75 -9.51
N VAL A 44 -0.41 -5.72 -9.31
CA VAL A 44 -0.42 -7.01 -10.00
C VAL A 44 -1.60 -7.03 -10.96
N LYS A 45 -1.33 -7.10 -12.25
CA LYS A 45 -2.36 -6.98 -13.30
C LYS A 45 -3.10 -8.28 -13.55
N ASN A 46 -4.39 -8.19 -13.88
CA ASN A 46 -5.23 -9.32 -14.29
C ASN A 46 -5.18 -10.49 -13.29
N ARG A 47 -5.20 -10.14 -12.00
CA ARG A 47 -5.21 -11.04 -10.86
C ARG A 47 -6.10 -10.47 -9.74
N PRO A 48 -6.86 -11.33 -9.02
CA PRO A 48 -6.90 -12.78 -9.17
C PRO A 48 -7.63 -13.26 -10.44
N THR A 49 -8.48 -12.42 -11.03
CA THR A 49 -9.21 -12.68 -12.28
C THR A 49 -8.71 -11.78 -13.43
N ALA A 50 -9.03 -12.14 -14.67
CA ALA A 50 -8.52 -11.45 -15.86
C ALA A 50 -8.97 -9.98 -16.02
N ASP A 51 -10.00 -9.58 -15.29
CA ASP A 51 -10.63 -8.26 -15.32
C ASP A 51 -10.33 -7.42 -14.07
N VAL A 52 -9.50 -7.92 -13.14
CA VAL A 52 -9.17 -7.25 -11.89
C VAL A 52 -7.66 -6.99 -11.81
N ASN A 53 -7.30 -5.81 -11.33
CA ASN A 53 -5.94 -5.53 -10.86
C ASN A 53 -5.94 -5.56 -9.33
N SER A 54 -4.89 -6.13 -8.75
CA SER A 54 -4.64 -6.09 -7.30
C SER A 54 -3.55 -5.08 -7.00
N TYR A 55 -3.66 -4.41 -5.87
CA TYR A 55 -2.82 -3.30 -5.47
C TYR A 55 -2.37 -3.46 -4.02
N ALA A 56 -1.17 -2.97 -3.71
CA ALA A 56 -0.65 -2.97 -2.35
C ALA A 56 0.23 -1.75 -2.10
N THR A 57 0.17 -1.20 -0.90
CA THR A 57 1.20 -0.28 -0.40
C THR A 57 2.48 -1.05 -0.05
N VAL A 58 3.60 -0.33 -0.05
CA VAL A 58 4.89 -0.77 0.46
C VAL A 58 5.53 0.40 1.18
N GLY A 59 5.92 0.18 2.42
CA GLY A 59 6.57 1.17 3.28
C GLY A 59 5.62 1.75 4.33
N LEU A 60 4.31 1.48 4.26
CA LEU A 60 3.38 1.89 5.31
C LEU A 60 3.61 1.09 6.59
N SER A 61 4.11 -0.14 6.48
CA SER A 61 4.44 -0.98 7.64
C SER A 61 5.53 -0.39 8.54
N ALA A 62 6.31 0.56 8.04
CA ALA A 62 7.29 1.30 8.84
C ALA A 62 6.65 2.36 9.75
N ARG A 63 5.34 2.60 9.63
CA ARG A 63 4.59 3.59 10.42
C ARG A 63 3.75 2.93 11.49
N PHE A 64 3.73 3.57 12.66
CA PHE A 64 2.89 3.15 13.76
C PHE A 64 1.43 3.47 13.47
N ILE A 65 0.59 2.45 13.47
CA ILE A 65 -0.84 2.61 13.16
C ILE A 65 -1.74 2.90 14.37
N GLY A 66 -1.15 3.18 15.54
CA GLY A 66 -1.89 3.36 16.77
C GLY A 66 -2.22 2.06 17.51
N ALA A 67 -1.63 0.93 17.11
CA ALA A 67 -1.82 -0.39 17.72
C ALA A 67 -0.48 -1.06 18.06
N ALA A 68 -0.40 -1.76 19.19
CA ALA A 68 0.81 -2.44 19.65
C ALA A 68 0.49 -3.81 20.26
N ILE A 69 1.43 -4.76 20.15
CA ILE A 69 1.40 -6.02 20.91
C ILE A 69 2.53 -5.96 21.95
N GLY A 70 2.17 -5.79 23.22
CA GLY A 70 3.13 -5.46 24.26
C GLY A 70 3.82 -4.13 23.96
N SER A 71 5.16 -4.14 23.86
CA SER A 71 5.96 -2.97 23.50
C SER A 71 6.26 -2.83 22.01
N ILE A 72 5.71 -3.72 21.17
CA ILE A 72 6.02 -3.76 19.73
C ILE A 72 4.95 -2.94 18.98
N PRO A 73 5.28 -1.78 18.41
CA PRO A 73 4.36 -1.02 17.57
C PRO A 73 4.05 -1.81 16.31
N LEU A 74 2.77 -1.85 15.93
CA LEU A 74 2.34 -2.48 14.70
C LEU A 74 2.36 -1.47 13.56
N GLY A 75 2.71 -1.98 12.37
CA GLY A 75 2.50 -1.34 11.09
C GLY A 75 1.80 -2.31 10.14
N VAL A 76 1.20 -1.78 9.07
CA VAL A 76 0.44 -2.56 8.09
C VAL A 76 0.70 -2.04 6.69
N GLU A 77 0.41 -2.88 5.71
CA GLU A 77 0.20 -2.44 4.33
C GLU A 77 -1.30 -2.51 4.01
N ILE A 78 -1.79 -1.57 3.22
CA ILE A 78 -3.15 -1.57 2.68
C ILE A 78 -3.11 -2.31 1.34
N VAL A 79 -3.98 -3.30 1.20
CA VAL A 79 -4.17 -4.06 -0.03
C VAL A 79 -5.58 -3.85 -0.56
N GLY A 80 -5.72 -3.86 -1.88
CA GLY A 80 -7.01 -3.65 -2.52
C GLY A 80 -7.05 -4.26 -3.92
N ALA A 81 -8.25 -4.33 -4.48
CA ALA A 81 -8.46 -4.81 -5.82
C ALA A 81 -9.57 -3.99 -6.48
N ALA A 82 -9.40 -3.71 -7.76
CA ALA A 82 -10.39 -3.00 -8.56
C ALA A 82 -10.43 -3.58 -9.97
N ARG A 83 -11.54 -3.33 -10.68
CA ARG A 83 -11.60 -3.65 -12.10
C ARG A 83 -10.44 -2.97 -12.82
N ARG A 84 -9.86 -3.66 -13.79
CA ARG A 84 -8.67 -3.21 -14.52
C ARG A 84 -8.84 -1.89 -15.29
N ASP A 85 -10.09 -1.52 -15.55
CA ASP A 85 -10.49 -0.28 -16.23
C ASP A 85 -10.80 0.88 -15.26
N TYR A 86 -10.79 0.64 -13.95
CA TYR A 86 -10.91 1.68 -12.95
C TYR A 86 -9.54 2.27 -12.61
N LEU A 87 -9.16 3.32 -13.34
CA LEU A 87 -7.82 3.92 -13.26
C LEU A 87 -7.60 4.75 -11.98
N ASP A 88 -8.68 5.21 -11.34
CA ASP A 88 -8.61 6.09 -10.17
C ASP A 88 -8.32 5.36 -8.86
N PHE A 89 -8.24 4.01 -8.88
CA PHE A 89 -7.98 3.25 -7.65
C PHE A 89 -6.61 3.53 -7.02
N VAL A 90 -5.60 3.82 -7.84
CA VAL A 90 -4.24 4.09 -7.36
C VAL A 90 -4.21 5.38 -6.52
N PRO A 91 -4.73 6.52 -7.01
CA PRO A 91 -4.92 7.72 -6.18
C PRO A 91 -5.69 7.45 -4.88
N VAL A 92 -6.83 6.75 -4.93
CA VAL A 92 -7.63 6.42 -3.75
C VAL A 92 -6.82 5.65 -2.71
N LEU A 93 -6.06 4.64 -3.14
CA LEU A 93 -5.23 3.85 -2.24
C LEU A 93 -4.05 4.65 -1.67
N ALA A 94 -3.45 5.53 -2.47
CA ALA A 94 -2.39 6.44 -2.02
C ALA A 94 -2.91 7.39 -0.92
N ASP A 95 -4.06 8.01 -1.14
CA ASP A 95 -4.67 8.93 -0.18
C ASP A 95 -5.03 8.24 1.13
N CYS A 96 -5.55 7.00 1.08
CA CYS A 96 -5.77 6.19 2.29
C CYS A 96 -4.48 6.02 3.10
N ALA A 97 -3.38 5.69 2.43
CA ALA A 97 -2.09 5.50 3.09
C ALA A 97 -1.52 6.81 3.65
N LEU A 98 -1.67 7.93 2.92
CA LEU A 98 -1.27 9.26 3.37
C LEU A 98 -2.08 9.73 4.57
N CYS A 99 -3.38 9.41 4.65
CA CYS A 99 -4.18 9.67 5.85
C CYS A 99 -3.63 8.96 7.09
N VAL A 100 -3.09 7.74 6.94
CA VAL A 100 -2.44 7.02 8.04
C VAL A 100 -1.10 7.67 8.40
N ILE A 101 -0.27 7.99 7.40
CA ILE A 101 1.04 8.63 7.59
C ILE A 101 0.90 9.98 8.31
N HIS A 102 -0.07 10.80 7.92
CA HIS A 102 -0.30 12.12 8.50
C HIS A 102 -1.09 12.09 9.82
N GLY A 103 -1.41 10.91 10.35
CA GLY A 103 -2.10 10.76 11.64
C GLY A 103 -3.58 11.14 11.61
N GLY A 104 -4.19 11.26 10.43
CA GLY A 104 -5.59 11.65 10.25
C GLY A 104 -6.60 10.56 10.64
N VAL A 105 -6.20 9.29 10.69
CA VAL A 105 -7.09 8.16 10.99
C VAL A 105 -6.39 7.12 11.87
N ARG A 106 -7.08 6.64 12.92
CA ARG A 106 -6.64 5.45 13.66
C ARG A 106 -7.01 4.21 12.85
N PHE A 107 -6.01 3.44 12.45
CA PHE A 107 -6.24 2.25 11.62
C PHE A 107 -6.64 1.06 12.49
N HIS A 108 -7.85 0.56 12.29
CA HIS A 108 -8.35 -0.65 12.94
C HIS A 108 -9.37 -1.35 12.02
N PRO A 109 -9.66 -2.64 12.23
CA PRO A 109 -10.74 -3.31 11.51
C PRO A 109 -12.06 -2.51 11.63
N GLY A 110 -12.69 -2.24 10.49
CA GLY A 110 -13.92 -1.43 10.41
C GLY A 110 -13.72 0.08 10.38
N ALA A 111 -12.48 0.58 10.37
CA ALA A 111 -12.22 2.01 10.13
C ALA A 111 -12.71 2.43 8.73
N ILE A 112 -13.27 3.63 8.62
CA ILE A 112 -13.77 4.20 7.37
C ILE A 112 -12.99 5.47 7.07
N PHE A 113 -12.35 5.52 5.90
CA PHE A 113 -11.80 6.75 5.35
C PHE A 113 -12.94 7.56 4.75
N LYS A 114 -13.25 8.70 5.37
CA LYS A 114 -14.31 9.60 4.90
C LYS A 114 -13.71 10.66 3.98
N ASP A 115 -14.55 11.13 3.05
CA ASP A 115 -14.26 12.29 2.20
C ASP A 115 -12.97 12.16 1.36
N LEU A 116 -12.62 10.92 0.99
CA LEU A 116 -11.38 10.59 0.27
C LEU A 116 -11.55 10.57 -1.25
N VAL A 117 -12.79 10.43 -1.72
CA VAL A 117 -13.16 10.42 -3.15
C VAL A 117 -14.32 11.38 -3.33
N SER A 118 -14.20 12.28 -4.31
CA SER A 118 -15.20 13.30 -4.68
C SER A 118 -15.93 12.94 -5.97
#